data_AF-A0A1B6VZ71-F1
#
_entry.id   AF-A0A1B6VZ71-F1
#
_cell.length_a   1.000
_cell.length_b   1.000
_cell.length_c   1.000
_cell.angle_alpha   90.00
_cell.angle_beta   90.00
_cell.angle_gamma   90.00
#
_symmetry.space_group_name_H-M   'P 1'
#
loop_
_entity.id
_entity.type
_entity.pdbx_description
1 polymer ?
#
loop_
_entity_poly.entity_id
_entity_poly.type
_entity_poly.pdbx_seq_one_letter_code
_entity_poly.pdbx_strand_id
1 'polypeptide(L)'
;MQLADLQDFITCYCPEDRSKRAETYHAENNPDGRWRKFSIDEINQREKTSLDIFWLKDHSLTDLDNLPAPDILADEIIENIEAALMSFRSVAAQLAD
;
A
#
# COMPACT_ATOMS: atom_id res chain seq x y z
N MET A 1 13.57 -5.49 13.64
CA MET A 1 12.47 -6.06 14.42
C MET A 1 12.90 -6.13 15.87
N GLN A 2 12.40 -5.19 16.67
CA GLN A 2 12.57 -5.11 18.11
C GLN A 2 11.28 -5.57 18.80
N LEU A 3 11.34 -5.90 20.09
CA LEU A 3 10.17 -6.29 20.86
C LEU A 3 9.04 -5.25 20.77
N ALA A 4 9.40 -3.96 20.73
CA ALA A 4 8.46 -2.86 20.58
C ALA A 4 7.59 -2.99 19.31
N ASP A 5 8.16 -3.47 18.20
CA ASP A 5 7.43 -3.66 16.93
C ASP A 5 6.32 -4.73 17.04
N LEU A 6 6.43 -5.64 18.02
CA LEU A 6 5.48 -6.74 18.24
C LEU A 6 4.47 -6.46 19.36
N GLN A 7 4.62 -5.35 20.08
CA GLN A 7 3.82 -5.08 21.27
C GLN A 7 2.32 -4.97 20.95
N ASP A 8 1.98 -4.34 19.83
CA ASP A 8 0.60 -4.20 19.36
C ASP A 8 -0.01 -5.56 19.00
N PHE A 9 0.77 -6.43 18.35
CA PHE A 9 0.36 -7.80 18.07
C PHE A 9 0.12 -8.58 19.36
N ILE A 10 1.04 -8.52 20.33
CA ILE A 10 0.92 -9.24 21.61
C ILE A 10 -0.35 -8.79 22.35
N THR A 11 -0.61 -7.49 22.35
CA THR A 11 -1.80 -6.89 22.97
C THR A 11 -3.07 -7.41 22.29
N CYS A 12 -3.14 -7.38 20.96
CA CYS A 12 -4.31 -7.88 20.21
C CYS A 12 -4.47 -9.41 20.32
N TYR A 13 -3.36 -10.16 20.39
CA TYR A 13 -3.37 -11.61 20.55
C TYR A 13 -3.96 -12.03 21.90
N CYS A 14 -3.79 -11.19 22.94
CA CYS A 14 -4.25 -11.40 24.31
C CYS A 14 -3.91 -12.80 24.83
N PRO A 15 -2.62 -13.09 25.13
CA PRO A 15 -2.15 -14.44 25.45
C PRO A 15 -2.82 -15.02 26.71
N GLU A 16 -3.18 -14.17 27.66
CA GLU A 16 -3.83 -14.57 28.91
C GLU A 16 -5.28 -15.03 28.70
N ASP A 17 -5.99 -14.48 27.71
CA ASP A 17 -7.38 -14.83 27.43
C ASP A 17 -7.77 -14.56 25.97
N ARG A 18 -7.73 -15.63 25.17
CA ARG A 18 -8.04 -15.57 23.75
C ARG A 18 -9.49 -15.19 23.44
N SER A 19 -10.41 -15.32 24.41
CA SER A 19 -11.80 -14.92 24.22
C SER A 19 -11.99 -13.41 24.21
N LYS A 20 -11.04 -12.66 24.78
CA LYS A 20 -11.05 -11.20 24.88
C LYS A 20 -10.37 -10.49 23.71
N ARG A 21 -10.02 -11.22 22.64
CA ARG A 21 -9.45 -10.62 21.42
C ARG A 21 -10.45 -9.65 20.82
N ALA A 22 -10.02 -8.41 20.62
CA ALA A 22 -10.80 -7.37 19.98
C ALA A 22 -10.16 -7.00 18.64
N GLU A 23 -10.98 -6.91 17.60
CA GLU A 23 -10.54 -6.43 16.29
C GLU A 23 -10.19 -4.93 16.38
N THR A 24 -9.10 -4.54 15.74
CA THR A 24 -8.82 -3.12 15.50
C THR A 24 -9.49 -2.66 14.22
N TYR A 25 -9.68 -3.57 13.26
CA TYR A 25 -10.32 -3.29 11.98
C TYR A 25 -11.82 -3.02 12.14
N HIS A 26 -12.31 -2.02 11.43
CA HIS A 26 -13.72 -1.77 11.23
C HIS A 26 -13.96 -1.20 9.83
N ALA A 27 -14.87 -1.79 9.05
CA ALA A 27 -15.05 -1.45 7.63
C ALA A 27 -15.25 0.05 7.37
N GLU A 28 -16.03 0.72 8.21
CA GLU A 28 -16.31 2.16 8.07
C GLU A 28 -15.39 3.05 8.94
N ASN A 29 -15.30 2.75 10.24
CA ASN A 29 -14.62 3.61 11.22
C ASN A 29 -13.09 3.44 11.29
N ASN A 30 -12.55 2.29 10.89
CA ASN A 30 -11.11 2.01 10.93
C ASN A 30 -10.71 0.93 9.90
N PRO A 31 -10.83 1.22 8.59
CA PRO A 31 -10.52 0.25 7.54
C PRO A 31 -9.03 -0.17 7.54
N ASP A 32 -8.16 0.65 8.15
CA ASP A 32 -6.72 0.43 8.20
C ASP A 32 -6.25 -0.33 9.45
N GLY A 33 -7.18 -0.83 10.27
CA GLY A 33 -6.86 -1.65 11.43
C GLY A 33 -6.12 -2.94 11.03
N ARG A 34 -5.00 -3.23 11.69
CA ARG A 34 -4.09 -4.36 11.37
C ARG A 34 -4.48 -5.69 11.99
N TRP A 35 -5.49 -5.71 12.85
CA TRP A 35 -6.06 -6.91 13.46
C TRP A 35 -7.53 -7.08 13.07
N ARG A 36 -7.83 -8.12 12.28
CA ARG A 36 -9.14 -8.41 11.70
C ARG A 36 -9.46 -9.89 11.82
N LYS A 37 -10.73 -10.21 12.09
CA LYS A 37 -11.28 -11.57 12.14
C LYS A 37 -11.96 -11.88 10.81
N PHE A 38 -11.85 -13.13 10.38
CA PHE A 38 -12.63 -13.70 9.29
C PHE A 38 -13.37 -14.92 9.84
N SER A 39 -14.64 -15.05 9.47
CA SER A 39 -15.43 -16.26 9.72
C SER A 39 -14.99 -17.40 8.80
N ILE A 40 -15.31 -18.63 9.21
CA ILE A 40 -15.01 -19.80 8.40
C ILE A 40 -15.76 -19.79 7.06
N ASP A 41 -16.98 -19.25 7.05
CA ASP A 41 -17.80 -19.14 5.84
C ASP A 41 -17.18 -18.18 4.83
N GLU A 42 -16.66 -17.03 5.29
CA GLU A 42 -15.91 -16.10 4.43
C GLU A 42 -14.66 -16.76 3.83
N ILE A 43 -13.94 -17.58 4.60
CA ILE A 43 -12.75 -18.28 4.12
C ILE A 43 -13.12 -19.36 3.11
N ASN A 44 -14.19 -20.13 3.35
CA ASN A 44 -14.65 -21.20 2.47
C ASN A 44 -15.14 -20.67 1.11
N GLN A 45 -15.65 -19.45 1.06
CA GLN A 45 -16.11 -18.80 -0.17
C GLN A 45 -14.95 -18.30 -1.05
N ARG A 46 -13.72 -18.23 -0.52
CA ARG A 46 -12.55 -17.81 -1.29
C ARG A 46 -12.14 -18.89 -2.28
N GLU A 47 -11.56 -18.47 -3.39
CA GLU A 47 -10.99 -19.40 -4.37
C GLU A 47 -9.99 -20.34 -3.68
N LYS A 48 -10.18 -21.65 -3.84
CA LYS A 48 -9.35 -22.71 -3.25
C LYS A 48 -9.21 -22.61 -1.71
N THR A 49 -10.13 -21.95 -1.02
CA THR A 49 -10.04 -21.73 0.44
C THR A 49 -8.72 -21.06 0.84
N SER A 50 -8.24 -20.13 0.00
CA SER A 50 -6.93 -19.49 0.20
C SER A 50 -6.89 -18.67 1.49
N LEU A 51 -5.86 -18.91 2.31
CA LEU A 51 -5.54 -18.13 3.51
C LEU A 51 -4.61 -16.95 3.25
N ASP A 52 -4.23 -16.72 2.00
CA ASP A 52 -3.50 -15.53 1.58
C ASP A 52 -4.47 -14.34 1.57
N ILE A 53 -4.62 -13.72 2.74
CA ILE A 53 -5.65 -12.71 3.04
C ILE A 53 -5.00 -11.38 3.38
N PHE A 54 -5.31 -10.36 2.59
CA PHE A 54 -4.95 -8.97 2.84
C PHE A 54 -6.16 -8.07 2.63
N TRP A 55 -6.25 -6.99 3.39
CA TRP A 55 -7.29 -5.97 3.27
C TRP A 55 -6.76 -4.54 3.32
N LEU A 56 -5.52 -4.36 3.79
CA LEU A 56 -4.84 -3.07 3.79
C LEU A 56 -4.34 -2.80 2.38
N LYS A 57 -4.64 -1.61 1.87
CA LYS A 57 -4.00 -1.09 0.66
C LYS A 57 -2.70 -0.43 1.06
N ASP A 58 -1.63 -0.65 0.29
CA ASP A 58 -0.39 0.10 0.49
C ASP A 58 -0.60 1.54 0.02
N HIS A 59 -0.36 2.51 0.91
CA HIS A 59 -0.38 3.93 0.58
C HIS A 59 0.80 4.35 -0.29
N SER A 60 1.77 3.47 -0.57
CA SER A 60 2.75 3.73 -1.62
C SER A 60 2.13 3.76 -3.03
N LEU A 61 0.92 3.20 -3.21
CA LEU A 61 0.17 3.16 -4.47
C LEU A 61 -1.00 4.17 -4.52
N THR A 62 -1.23 4.98 -3.48
CA THR A 62 -2.28 6.02 -3.49
C THR A 62 -2.03 7.16 -4.47
N ASP A 63 -0.91 7.16 -5.20
CA ASP A 63 -0.73 8.05 -6.36
C ASP A 63 -1.69 7.70 -7.50
N LEU A 64 -2.14 6.45 -7.66
CA LEU A 64 -3.03 6.08 -8.77
C LEU A 64 -4.47 6.63 -8.61
N ASP A 65 -4.97 6.69 -7.38
CA ASP A 65 -6.30 7.22 -7.08
C ASP A 65 -6.31 8.76 -6.96
N ASN A 66 -5.13 9.39 -6.85
CA ASN A 66 -4.93 10.84 -6.80
C ASN A 66 -4.22 11.39 -8.05
N LEU A 67 -4.19 10.65 -9.16
CA LEU A 67 -3.58 11.16 -10.39
C LEU A 67 -4.29 12.43 -10.84
N PRO A 68 -3.55 13.45 -11.28
CA PRO A 68 -4.16 14.60 -11.95
C PRO A 68 -4.89 14.14 -13.21
N ALA A 69 -5.73 15.01 -13.77
CA ALA A 69 -6.47 14.68 -14.98
C ALA A 69 -5.51 14.24 -16.12
N PRO A 70 -5.93 13.33 -17.02
CA PRO A 70 -5.04 12.72 -18.00
C PRO A 70 -4.30 13.71 -18.90
N ASP A 71 -4.90 14.87 -19.17
CA ASP A 71 -4.33 15.98 -19.91
C ASP A 71 -3.17 16.63 -19.15
N ILE A 72 -3.35 16.93 -17.85
CA ILE A 72 -2.29 17.46 -16.99
C ILE A 72 -1.12 16.47 -16.90
N LEU A 73 -1.42 15.18 -16.71
CA LEU A 73 -0.40 14.13 -16.63
C LEU A 73 0.38 14.00 -17.96
N ALA A 74 -0.30 14.10 -19.10
CA ALA A 74 0.35 14.05 -20.41
C ALA A 74 1.30 15.23 -20.61
N ASP A 75 0.90 16.44 -20.22
CA ASP A 75 1.73 17.64 -20.32
C ASP A 75 2.98 17.54 -19.43
N GLU A 76 2.84 17.08 -18.18
CA GLU A 76 3.97 16.85 -17.26
C GLU A 76 4.96 15.81 -17.79
N ILE A 77 4.48 14.75 -18.43
CA ILE A 77 5.34 13.72 -19.06
C ILE A 77 6.12 14.33 -20.22
N ILE A 78 5.47 15.12 -21.08
CA ILE A 78 6.11 15.76 -22.23
C ILE A 78 7.21 16.71 -21.74
N GLU A 79 6.92 17.58 -20.77
CA GLU A 79 7.88 18.53 -20.22
C GLU A 79 9.12 17.83 -19.63
N ASN A 80 8.91 16.76 -18.86
CA ASN A 80 10.02 15.99 -18.30
C ASN A 80 10.88 15.32 -19.37
N ILE A 81 10.27 14.76 -20.42
CA ILE A 81 11.00 14.14 -21.54
C ILE A 81 11.78 15.20 -22.32
N GLU A 82 11.22 16.38 -22.55
CA GLU A 82 11.91 17.48 -23.22
C GLU A 82 13.12 17.96 -22.43
N ALA A 83 12.97 18.14 -21.10
CA ALA A 83 14.07 18.49 -20.20
C ALA A 83 15.18 17.43 -20.21
N ALA A 84 14.80 16.15 -20.15
CA ALA A 84 15.75 15.03 -20.23
C ALA A 84 16.49 15.00 -21.58
N LEU A 85 15.77 15.19 -22.68
CA LEU A 85 16.36 15.26 -24.02
C LEU A 85 17.30 16.44 -24.18
N MET A 86 16.97 17.61 -23.63
CA MET A 86 17.86 18.78 -23.62
C MET A 86 19.15 18.48 -22.86
N SER A 87 19.04 17.85 -21.69
CA SER A 87 20.21 17.43 -20.90
C SER A 87 21.12 16.49 -21.70
N PHE A 88 20.56 15.46 -22.34
CA PHE A 88 21.33 14.54 -23.18
C PHE A 88 21.99 15.23 -24.37
N ARG A 89 21.29 16.15 -25.05
CA ARG A 89 21.86 16.94 -26.15
C ARG A 89 23.01 17.81 -25.68
N SER A 90 22.91 18.42 -24.50
CA SER A 90 23.98 19.22 -23.92
C SER A 90 25.22 18.38 -23.61
N VAL A 91 25.05 17.19 -23.04
CA VAL A 91 26.15 16.25 -22.79
C VAL A 91 26.79 15.79 -24.09
N ALA A 92 25.98 15.44 -25.10
CA ALA A 92 26.48 15.01 -26.40
C ALA A 92 27.30 16.11 -27.11
N ALA A 93 26.88 17.37 -27.00
CA ALA A 93 27.63 18.50 -27.55
C ALA A 93 28.98 18.68 -26.87
N GLN A 94 29.04 18.57 -25.53
CA GLN A 94 30.29 18.67 -24.76
C GLN A 94 31.29 17.55 -25.07
N LEU A 95 30.80 16.38 -25.51
CA LEU A 95 31.65 15.25 -25.89
C LEU A 95 32.13 15.28 -27.34
N ALA A 96 31.57 16.18 -28.16
CA ALA A 96 31.94 16.34 -29.57
C ALA A 96 33.06 17.37 -29.79
N ASP A 97 33.42 18.14 -28.74
CA ASP A 97 34.60 19.01 -28.64
C ASP A 97 35.83 18.26 -28.10
#